data_AF-A0A5C5UUR4-F1
#
_entry.id   AF-A0A5C5UUR4-F1
#
_cell.length_a   1.000
_cell.length_b   1.000
_cell.length_c   1.000
_cell.angle_alpha   90.00
_cell.angle_beta   90.00
_cell.angle_gamma   90.00
#
_symmetry.space_group_name_H-M   'P 1'
#
loop_
_entity.id
_entity.type
_entity.pdbx_description
1 polymer ?
#
loop_
_entity_poly.entity_id
_entity_poly.type
_entity_poly.pdbx_seq_one_letter_code
_entity_poly.pdbx_strand_id
1 'polypeptide(L)'
;MPSSLNLSLTDELRAFVDQNCGDGTLFATPSEFVRDLIRRQKVSQEAEAVRDKILEGYQDAIAGRTTPFEGDLRKLLANKKVRQ
;
A
#
# COMPACT_ATOMS: atom_id res chain seq x y z
N MET A 1 -4.80 -11.83 -16.45
CA MET A 1 -6.25 -11.91 -16.73
C MET A 1 -6.99 -11.20 -15.62
N PRO A 2 -8.01 -10.38 -15.90
CA PRO A 2 -8.85 -9.79 -14.85
C PRO A 2 -9.62 -10.91 -14.13
N SER A 3 -9.51 -10.96 -12.81
CA SER A 3 -10.35 -11.83 -11.97
C SER A 3 -11.58 -11.05 -11.49
N SER A 4 -12.74 -11.70 -11.49
CA SER A 4 -13.94 -11.13 -10.89
C SER A 4 -13.87 -11.24 -9.37
N LEU A 5 -14.38 -10.21 -8.69
CA LEU A 5 -14.53 -10.17 -7.25
C LEU A 5 -15.99 -9.78 -6.98
N ASN A 6 -16.72 -10.65 -6.29
CA ASN A 6 -18.08 -10.34 -5.83
C ASN A 6 -17.98 -9.70 -4.44
N LEU A 7 -18.53 -8.51 -4.29
CA LEU A 7 -18.53 -7.74 -3.04
C LEU A 7 -19.97 -7.45 -2.64
N SER A 8 -20.32 -7.80 -1.41
CA SER A 8 -21.54 -7.33 -0.77
C SER A 8 -21.24 -6.00 -0.08
N LEU A 9 -22.01 -4.97 -0.39
CA LEU A 9 -21.91 -3.65 0.21
C LEU A 9 -23.17 -3.38 1.03
N THR A 10 -23.05 -2.56 2.06
CA THR A 10 -24.23 -1.95 2.70
C THR A 10 -24.89 -0.97 1.72
N ASP A 11 -26.17 -0.68 1.94
CA ASP A 11 -26.92 0.26 1.10
C ASP A 11 -26.26 1.66 1.06
N GLU A 12 -25.70 2.09 2.19
CA GLU A 12 -24.95 3.34 2.30
C GLU A 12 -23.72 3.36 1.38
N LEU A 13 -22.89 2.33 1.43
CA LEU A 13 -21.70 2.23 0.58
C LEU A 13 -22.07 2.09 -0.90
N ARG A 14 -23.18 1.40 -1.18
CA ARG A 14 -23.69 1.27 -2.55
C ARG A 14 -24.13 2.63 -3.10
N ALA A 15 -24.90 3.40 -2.32
CA ALA A 15 -25.33 4.74 -2.69
C ALA A 15 -24.14 5.69 -2.89
N PHE A 16 -23.11 5.59 -2.06
CA PHE A 16 -21.87 6.36 -2.24
C PHE A 16 -21.19 6.04 -3.57
N VAL A 17 -21.07 4.75 -3.93
CA VAL A 17 -20.50 4.35 -5.21
C VAL A 17 -21.35 4.88 -6.37
N ASP A 18 -22.67 4.70 -6.31
CA ASP A 18 -23.59 5.13 -7.38
C ASP A 18 -23.61 6.66 -7.55
N GLN A 19 -23.36 7.47 -6.51
CA GLN A 19 -23.20 8.93 -6.64
C GLN A 19 -21.89 9.36 -7.30
N ASN A 20 -20.85 8.53 -7.22
CA ASN A 20 -19.51 8.82 -7.73
C ASN A 20 -19.22 8.16 -9.08
N CYS A 21 -20.19 7.43 -9.65
CA CYS A 21 -20.08 6.79 -10.96
C CYS A 21 -21.36 6.97 -11.78
N GLY A 22 -21.25 6.98 -13.11
CA GLY A 22 -22.37 7.22 -14.01
C GLY A 22 -22.15 8.39 -14.95
N ASP A 23 -23.17 8.72 -15.75
CA ASP A 23 -23.05 9.70 -16.83
C ASP A 23 -22.72 11.10 -16.29
N GLY A 24 -21.63 11.67 -16.79
CA GLY A 24 -21.11 12.98 -16.36
C GLY A 24 -20.14 12.94 -15.17
N THR A 25 -19.85 11.76 -14.62
CA THR A 25 -18.81 11.57 -13.58
C THR A 25 -17.47 11.13 -14.19
N LEU A 26 -16.41 11.12 -13.37
CA LEU A 26 -15.09 10.65 -13.79
C LEU A 26 -15.06 9.14 -14.13
N PHE A 27 -15.99 8.35 -13.60
CA PHE A 27 -16.01 6.90 -13.73
C PHE A 27 -17.31 6.41 -14.36
N ALA A 28 -17.22 5.68 -15.47
CA ALA A 28 -18.39 5.22 -16.20
C ALA A 28 -19.10 4.05 -15.50
N THR A 29 -18.38 3.28 -14.67
CA THR A 29 -18.93 2.11 -13.98
C THR A 29 -18.55 2.05 -12.50
N PRO A 30 -19.41 1.48 -11.63
CA PRO A 30 -19.08 1.21 -10.23
C PRO A 30 -17.77 0.43 -10.05
N SER A 31 -17.56 -0.59 -10.90
CA SER A 31 -16.36 -1.43 -10.87
C SER A 31 -15.08 -0.65 -11.15
N GLU A 32 -15.15 0.37 -12.01
CA GLU A 32 -14.01 1.23 -12.30
C GLU A 32 -13.67 2.15 -11.12
N PHE A 33 -14.71 2.79 -10.55
CA PHE A 33 -14.58 3.61 -9.35
C PHE A 33 -13.96 2.83 -8.19
N VAL A 34 -14.50 1.65 -7.89
CA VAL A 34 -13.99 0.79 -6.79
C VAL A 34 -12.55 0.37 -7.04
N ARG A 35 -12.18 0.00 -8.27
CA ARG A 35 -10.79 -0.34 -8.60
C ARG A 35 -9.85 0.83 -8.37
N ASP A 36 -10.27 2.04 -8.73
CA ASP A 36 -9.44 3.22 -8.51
C ASP A 36 -9.30 3.56 -7.03
N LEU A 37 -10.38 3.47 -6.27
CA LEU A 37 -10.38 3.67 -4.82
C LEU A 37 -9.43 2.68 -4.11
N ILE A 38 -9.46 1.41 -4.50
CA ILE A 38 -8.54 0.39 -3.98
C ILE A 38 -7.08 0.72 -4.34
N ARG A 39 -6.79 1.19 -5.56
CA ARG A 39 -5.42 1.59 -5.94
C ARG A 39 -4.92 2.73 -5.07
N ARG A 40 -5.72 3.78 -4.87
CA ARG A 40 -5.34 4.92 -4.03
C ARG A 40 -5.07 4.49 -2.60
N GLN A 41 -5.95 3.64 -2.05
CA GLN A 41 -5.78 3.11 -0.70
C GLN A 41 -4.50 2.28 -0.57
N LYS A 42 -4.22 1.41 -1.55
CA LYS A 42 -2.99 0.60 -1.58
C LYS A 42 -1.75 1.49 -1.59
N VAL A 43 -1.69 2.50 -2.45
CA VAL A 43 -0.54 3.41 -2.53
C VAL A 43 -0.35 4.17 -1.21
N SER A 44 -1.45 4.60 -0.58
CA SER A 44 -1.40 5.26 0.73
C SER A 44 -0.79 4.36 1.81
N GLN A 45 -1.26 3.10 1.89
CA GLN A 45 -0.74 2.11 2.84
C GLN A 45 0.72 1.75 2.59
N GLU A 46 1.11 1.59 1.32
CA GLU A 46 2.52 1.33 0.97
C GLU A 46 3.41 2.50 1.36
N ALA A 47 2.96 3.74 1.15
CA ALA A 47 3.69 4.93 1.56
C ALA A 47 3.81 5.04 3.08
N GLU A 48 2.77 4.68 3.83
CA GLU A 48 2.79 4.63 5.30
C GLU A 48 3.78 3.57 5.81
N ALA A 49 3.71 2.36 5.29
CA ALA A 49 4.64 1.29 5.65
C ALA A 49 6.11 1.63 5.33
N VAL A 50 6.36 2.40 4.27
CA VAL A 50 7.72 2.91 3.97
C VAL A 50 8.14 3.95 5.00
N ARG A 51 7.26 4.90 5.37
CA ARG A 51 7.58 5.90 6.40
C ARG A 51 7.89 5.25 7.75
N ASP A 52 7.10 4.26 8.15
CA ASP A 52 7.31 3.55 9.41
C ASP A 52 8.67 2.86 9.45
N LYS A 53 9.08 2.21 8.35
CA LYS A 53 10.42 1.60 8.23
C LYS A 53 11.55 2.62 8.29
N ILE A 54 11.36 3.82 7.75
CA ILE A 54 12.35 4.90 7.85
C ILE A 54 12.48 5.36 9.30
N LEU A 55 11.35 5.53 10.00
CA LEU A 55 11.34 5.89 11.42
C LEU A 55 12.00 4.82 12.28
N GLU A 56 11.69 3.55 12.04
CA GLU A 56 12.33 2.41 12.70
C GLU A 56 13.85 2.41 12.48
N GLY A 57 14.30 2.58 11.23
CA GLY A 57 15.74 2.68 10.92
C GLY A 57 16.42 3.87 11.60
N TYR A 58 15.72 4.99 11.76
CA TYR A 58 16.23 6.16 12.49
C TYR A 58 16.35 5.87 14.00
N GLN A 59 15.36 5.19 14.58
CA GLN A 59 15.42 4.76 15.98
C GLN A 59 16.54 3.74 16.22
N ASP A 60 16.76 2.81 15.29
CA ASP A 60 17.89 1.88 15.32
C ASP A 60 19.23 2.61 15.31
N ALA A 61 19.35 3.67 14.50
CA ALA A 61 20.56 4.49 14.47
C ALA A 61 20.82 5.20 15.80
N ILE A 62 19.78 5.79 16.41
CA ILE A 62 19.87 6.42 17.74
C ILE A 62 20.25 5.40 18.81
N ALA A 63 19.68 4.20 18.76
CA ALA A 63 19.93 3.13 19.72
C ALA A 63 21.25 2.37 19.46
N GLY A 64 22.04 2.76 18.45
CA GLY A 64 23.31 2.12 18.12
C GLY A 64 23.19 0.73 17.49
N ARG A 65 22.00 0.32 17.02
CA ARG A 65 21.75 -0.96 16.32
C ARG A 65 22.13 -0.88 14.84
N THR A 66 23.32 -0.36 14.54
CA THR A 66 23.80 -0.13 13.17
C THR A 66 24.79 -1.20 12.73
N THR A 67 24.97 -1.33 11.41
CA THR A 67 26.00 -2.19 10.81
C THR A 67 26.81 -1.36 9.82
N PRO A 68 28.15 -1.52 9.76
CA PRO A 68 28.97 -0.84 8.76
C PRO A 68 28.48 -1.12 7.34
N PHE A 69 28.45 -0.09 6.51
CA PHE A 69 28.06 -0.23 5.11
C PHE A 69 29.27 -0.65 4.27
N GLU A 70 29.26 -1.90 3.79
CA GLU A 70 30.34 -2.52 3.00
C GLU A 70 30.17 -2.31 1.47
N GLY A 71 29.39 -1.32 1.04
CA GLY A 71 29.23 -0.97 -0.38
C GLY A 71 28.09 -1.68 -1.12
N ASP A 72 27.50 -2.73 -0.55
CA ASP A 72 26.34 -3.45 -1.15
C ASP A 72 25.24 -3.73 -0.12
N LEU A 73 24.20 -2.91 -0.14
CA LEU A 73 23.07 -3.00 0.78
C LEU A 73 22.28 -4.31 0.61
N ARG A 74 22.15 -4.83 -0.62
CA ARG A 74 21.38 -6.05 -0.88
C ARG A 74 22.08 -7.27 -0.31
N LYS A 75 23.40 -7.35 -0.45
CA LYS A 75 24.21 -8.43 0.15
C LYS A 75 24.18 -8.38 1.68
N LEU A 76 24.26 -7.20 2.27
CA LEU A 76 24.19 -7.03 3.72
C LEU A 76 22.83 -7.49 4.29
N LEU A 77 21.73 -7.16 3.62
CA LEU A 77 20.39 -7.58 4.04
C LEU A 77 20.16 -9.09 3.86
N ALA A 78 20.68 -9.70 2.79
CA ALA A 78 20.61 -11.13 2.57
C ALA A 78 21.37 -11.91 3.65
N ASN A 79 22.58 -11.46 4.02
CA ASN A 79 23.40 -12.08 5.05
C ASN A 79 22.79 -11.97 6.45
N LYS A 80 22.05 -10.90 6.75
CA LYS A 80 21.35 -10.73 8.03
C LYS A 80 20.15 -11.68 8.18
N LYS A 81 19.39 -11.95 7.10
CA LYS A 81 18.24 -12.87 7.12
C LYS A 81 18.60 -14.34 7.35
N VAL A 82 19.83 -14.74 7.04
CA VAL A 82 20.30 -16.13 7.17
C VAL A 82 20.78 -16.45 8.60
N ARG A 83 20.93 -15.43 9.46
CA ARG A 83 21.48 -15.55 10.82
C ARG A 83 20.43 -15.37 11.93
N GLN A 84 19.15 -15.24 11.60
CA GLN A 84 18.04 -15.22 12.56
C GLN A 84 17.28 -16.56 12.53
#